data_AF-A0A9D7FEL9-F1
#
_entry.id   AF-A0A9D7FEL9-F1
#
_cell.length_a   1.000
_cell.length_b   1.000
_cell.length_c   1.000
_cell.angle_alpha   90.00
_cell.angle_beta   90.00
_cell.angle_gamma   90.00
#
_symmetry.space_group_name_H-M   'P 1'
#
loop_
_entity.id
_entity.type
_entity.pdbx_description
1 polymer ?
#
loop_
_entity_poly.entity_id
_entity_poly.type
_entity_poly.pdbx_seq_one_letter_code
_entity_poly.pdbx_strand_id
1 'polypeptide(L)'
;MAKRAMLNCWLVAMWLWIQFRGHGWAGVRRSHAFKGLIPHFGYAERTGFRRYRSIEYIPPKSKLWSADDMALIFSGRYVVVHYEAIAVHTWATKEQALADHYFHGKARR
;
A
#
# COMPACT_ATOMS: atom_id res chain seq x y z
N MET A 1 -14.88 -4.65 -24.73
CA MET A 1 -14.23 -4.47 -23.40
C MET A 1 -12.81 -3.99 -23.64
N ALA A 2 -12.40 -2.86 -23.07
CA ALA A 2 -11.01 -2.40 -23.21
C ALA A 2 -10.06 -3.47 -22.65
N LYS A 3 -9.01 -3.80 -23.40
CA LYS A 3 -7.97 -4.73 -22.95
C LYS A 3 -7.32 -4.14 -21.70
N ARG A 4 -7.48 -4.80 -20.55
CA ARG A 4 -6.89 -4.33 -19.30
C ARG A 4 -5.36 -4.42 -19.43
N ALA A 5 -4.67 -3.35 -19.06
CA ALA A 5 -3.21 -3.32 -19.11
C ALA A 5 -2.63 -4.38 -18.17
N MET A 6 -1.69 -5.16 -18.68
CA MET A 6 -0.86 -6.09 -17.94
C MET A 6 0.17 -5.28 -17.16
N LEU A 7 -0.02 -5.14 -15.85
CA LEU A 7 0.83 -4.32 -14.98
C LEU A 7 1.34 -5.15 -13.81
N ASN A 8 2.35 -4.63 -13.12
CA ASN A 8 2.80 -5.18 -11.85
C ASN A 8 2.68 -4.13 -10.73
N CYS A 9 2.67 -4.59 -9.48
CA CYS A 9 2.48 -3.70 -8.32
C CYS A 9 3.59 -2.64 -8.18
N TRP A 10 4.83 -2.97 -8.55
CA TRP A 10 5.95 -2.04 -8.53
C TRP A 10 5.78 -0.91 -9.55
N LEU A 11 5.45 -1.26 -10.80
CA LEU A 11 5.19 -0.31 -11.89
C LEU A 11 4.06 0.63 -11.52
N VAL A 12 2.96 0.12 -10.97
CA VAL A 12 1.85 0.96 -10.54
C VAL A 12 2.27 1.91 -9.42
N ALA A 13 2.99 1.41 -8.40
CA ALA A 13 3.43 2.24 -7.28
C ALA A 13 4.38 3.37 -7.74
N MET A 14 5.38 3.05 -8.57
CA MET A 14 6.32 4.04 -9.11
C MET A 14 5.66 5.01 -10.07
N TRP A 15 4.73 4.52 -10.91
CA TRP A 15 4.00 5.37 -11.84
C TRP A 15 3.17 6.43 -11.10
N LEU A 16 2.41 6.02 -10.08
CA LEU A 16 1.66 6.95 -9.23
C LEU A 16 2.62 7.93 -8.51
N TRP A 17 3.72 7.43 -7.96
CA TRP A 17 4.71 8.29 -7.31
C TRP A 17 5.25 9.37 -8.25
N ILE A 18 5.60 9.01 -9.50
CA ILE A 18 6.05 9.95 -10.53
C ILE A 18 4.92 10.92 -10.92
N GLN A 19 3.69 10.44 -11.15
CA GLN A 19 2.55 11.29 -11.51
C GLN A 19 2.26 12.36 -10.45
N PHE A 20 2.43 12.03 -9.17
CA PHE A 20 2.30 12.96 -8.06
C PHE A 20 3.62 13.65 -7.67
N ARG A 21 4.59 13.71 -8.60
CA ARG A 21 5.87 14.43 -8.49
C ARG A 21 6.70 14.04 -7.25
N GLY A 22 6.53 12.81 -6.78
CA GLY A 22 7.21 12.27 -5.61
C GLY A 22 6.74 12.81 -4.26
N HIS A 23 5.63 13.55 -4.20
CA HIS A 23 5.09 14.07 -2.92
C HIS A 23 4.39 13.00 -2.07
N GLY A 24 4.00 11.88 -2.67
CA GLY A 24 3.47 10.72 -1.96
C GLY A 24 4.58 9.74 -1.54
N TRP A 25 4.19 8.74 -0.76
CA TRP A 25 5.03 7.63 -0.37
C TRP A 25 4.92 6.50 -1.38
N ALA A 26 6.04 5.84 -1.66
CA ALA A 26 6.05 4.51 -2.24
C ALA A 26 6.70 3.54 -1.25
N GLY A 27 6.00 2.45 -0.94
CA GLY A 27 6.40 1.50 0.09
C GLY A 27 6.44 0.08 -0.43
N VAL A 28 7.18 -0.76 0.27
CA VAL A 28 7.26 -2.20 0.04
C VAL A 28 6.94 -2.95 1.32
N ARG A 29 6.13 -4.01 1.20
CA ARG A 29 5.87 -4.96 2.27
C ARG A 29 5.96 -6.38 1.75
N ARG A 30 5.93 -7.36 2.64
CA ARG A 30 5.80 -8.78 2.24
C ARG A 30 4.35 -9.07 1.84
N SER A 31 4.15 -9.76 0.72
CA SER A 31 2.81 -10.03 0.19
C SER A 31 2.08 -11.07 1.02
N HIS A 32 0.92 -10.72 1.60
CA HIS A 32 0.09 -11.70 2.32
C HIS A 32 -0.47 -12.80 1.41
N ALA A 33 -0.78 -12.48 0.15
CA ALA A 33 -1.31 -13.44 -0.81
C ALA A 33 -0.31 -14.58 -1.11
N PHE A 34 0.98 -14.31 -0.97
CA PHE A 34 2.07 -15.27 -1.19
C PHE A 34 2.77 -15.66 0.11
N LYS A 35 2.07 -15.63 1.26
CA LYS A 35 2.61 -15.99 2.59
C LYS A 35 3.92 -15.27 2.93
N GLY A 36 4.08 -14.04 2.44
CA GLY A 36 5.24 -13.19 2.66
C GLY A 36 6.48 -13.51 1.81
N LEU A 37 6.41 -14.44 0.86
CA LEU A 37 7.56 -14.85 0.06
C LEU A 37 8.05 -13.75 -0.89
N ILE A 38 7.13 -12.98 -1.47
CA ILE A 38 7.45 -11.95 -2.46
C ILE A 38 7.21 -10.52 -1.92
N PRO A 39 7.97 -9.52 -2.39
CA PRO A 39 7.66 -8.12 -2.12
C PRO A 39 6.35 -7.70 -2.80
N HIS A 40 5.64 -6.78 -2.17
CA HIS A 40 4.43 -6.14 -2.66
C HIS A 40 4.57 -4.63 -2.48
N PHE A 41 4.34 -3.88 -3.55
CA PHE A 41 4.54 -2.44 -3.58
C PHE A 41 3.19 -1.71 -3.52
N GLY A 42 3.20 -0.55 -2.85
CA GLY A 42 2.04 0.32 -2.73
C GLY A 42 2.44 1.78 -2.78
N TYR A 43 1.50 2.61 -3.21
CA TYR A 43 1.59 4.06 -3.15
C TYR A 43 0.71 4.56 -2.00
N ALA A 44 1.11 5.60 -1.29
CA ALA A 44 0.27 6.24 -0.29
C ALA A 44 0.42 7.76 -0.32
N GLU A 45 -0.67 8.48 -0.06
CA GLU A 45 -0.68 9.94 -0.08
C GLU A 45 -1.58 10.51 1.01
N ARG A 46 -1.36 11.78 1.31
CA ARG A 46 -2.25 12.56 2.16
C ARG A 46 -3.43 13.08 1.33
N THR A 47 -4.64 12.84 1.79
CA THR A 47 -5.88 13.26 1.11
C THR A 47 -6.56 14.45 1.79
N GLY A 48 -6.12 14.82 3.00
CA GLY A 48 -6.65 15.95 3.74
C GLY A 48 -5.94 16.14 5.07
N PHE A 49 -6.51 16.93 5.98
CA PHE A 49 -5.99 17.03 7.33
C PHE A 49 -6.12 15.69 8.06
N ARG A 50 -4.98 15.10 8.46
CA ARG A 50 -4.87 13.79 9.15
C ARG A 50 -5.48 12.60 8.41
N ARG A 51 -5.82 12.74 7.12
CA ARG A 51 -6.38 11.67 6.29
C ARG A 51 -5.39 11.25 5.22
N TYR A 52 -5.26 9.95 5.05
CA TYR A 52 -4.35 9.33 4.11
C TYR A 52 -5.08 8.26 3.31
N ARG A 53 -4.55 7.91 2.14
CA ARG A 53 -4.96 6.70 1.43
C ARG A 53 -3.74 5.94 0.94
N SER A 54 -3.83 4.62 0.90
CA SER A 54 -2.94 3.78 0.10
C SER A 54 -3.66 3.27 -1.12
N ILE A 55 -2.91 3.06 -2.19
CA ILE A 55 -3.35 2.46 -3.45
C ILE A 55 -2.39 1.31 -3.74
N GLU A 56 -2.94 0.10 -3.81
CA GLU A 56 -2.20 -1.13 -4.11
C GLU A 56 -2.79 -1.80 -5.36
N TYR A 57 -1.94 -2.41 -6.19
CA TYR A 57 -2.38 -3.20 -7.34
C TYR A 57 -2.16 -4.68 -7.07
N ILE A 58 -3.24 -5.46 -6.99
CA ILE A 58 -3.18 -6.88 -6.60
C ILE A 58 -3.66 -7.82 -7.71
N PRO A 59 -3.06 -9.03 -7.81
CA PRO A 59 -3.49 -10.02 -8.79
C PRO A 59 -4.89 -10.59 -8.46
N PRO A 60 -5.63 -11.07 -9.47
CA PRO A 60 -6.88 -11.78 -9.26
C PRO A 60 -6.66 -13.12 -8.54
N LYS A 61 -7.21 -13.27 -7.33
CA LYS A 61 -7.05 -14.48 -6.50
C LYS A 61 -7.43 -15.79 -7.20
N SER A 62 -8.33 -15.77 -8.18
CA SER A 62 -8.89 -16.96 -8.84
C SER A 62 -8.21 -17.33 -10.16
N LYS A 63 -7.14 -16.64 -10.58
CA LYS A 63 -6.51 -16.82 -11.91
C LYS A 63 -4.97 -16.80 -11.89
N LEU A 64 -4.36 -16.97 -10.72
CA LEU A 64 -2.91 -17.04 -10.58
C LEU A 64 -2.32 -18.08 -11.56
N TRP A 65 -1.25 -17.72 -12.27
CA TRP A 65 -0.55 -18.56 -13.27
C TRP A 65 -1.29 -18.79 -14.60
N SER A 66 -2.26 -17.94 -14.94
CA SER A 66 -2.89 -17.95 -16.26
C SER A 66 -2.15 -17.03 -17.24
N ALA A 67 -2.48 -17.12 -18.55
CA ALA A 67 -1.94 -16.20 -19.55
C ALA A 67 -2.23 -14.71 -19.24
N ASP A 68 -3.26 -14.43 -18.43
CA ASP A 68 -3.65 -13.09 -17.98
C ASP A 68 -3.03 -12.70 -16.61
N ASP A 69 -2.27 -13.61 -15.99
CA ASP A 69 -1.65 -13.46 -14.66
C ASP A 69 -0.41 -14.35 -14.53
N MET A 70 0.74 -13.79 -14.90
CA MET A 70 2.04 -14.45 -14.82
C MET A 70 2.70 -14.30 -13.44
N ALA A 71 1.91 -14.03 -12.38
CA ALA A 71 2.32 -13.70 -11.02
C ALA A 71 3.13 -12.40 -10.87
N LEU A 72 4.01 -12.08 -11.81
CA LEU A 72 4.76 -10.83 -11.86
C LEU A 72 4.02 -9.73 -12.61
N ILE A 73 3.33 -10.06 -13.70
CA ILE A 73 2.54 -9.10 -14.49
C ILE A 73 1.14 -9.68 -14.64
N PHE A 74 0.12 -8.88 -14.34
CA PHE A 74 -1.25 -9.36 -14.23
C PHE A 74 -2.28 -8.27 -14.56
N SER A 75 -3.44 -8.67 -15.06
CA SER A 75 -4.63 -7.82 -15.13
C SER A 75 -5.32 -7.76 -13.75
N GLY A 76 -4.67 -7.08 -12.82
CA GLY A 76 -5.10 -6.93 -11.43
C GLY A 76 -6.22 -5.93 -11.20
N ARG A 77 -6.44 -5.63 -9.91
CA ARG A 77 -7.37 -4.60 -9.43
C ARG A 77 -6.64 -3.65 -8.49
N TYR A 78 -7.10 -2.40 -8.50
CA TYR A 78 -6.69 -1.39 -7.54
C TYR A 78 -7.46 -1.58 -6.25
N VAL A 79 -6.75 -1.63 -5.13
CA VAL A 79 -7.30 -1.60 -3.78
C VAL A 79 -6.93 -0.26 -3.19
N VAL A 80 -7.93 0.49 -2.75
CA VAL A 80 -7.76 1.77 -2.08
C VAL A 80 -8.14 1.60 -0.62
N VAL A 81 -7.24 1.91 0.29
CA VAL A 81 -7.49 1.87 1.74
C VAL A 81 -7.33 3.28 2.28
N HIS A 82 -8.33 3.76 3.01
CA HIS A 82 -8.27 5.04 3.69
C HIS A 82 -7.83 4.85 5.14
N TYR A 83 -6.96 5.74 5.61
CA TYR A 83 -6.46 5.78 6.98
C TYR A 83 -6.68 7.16 7.59
N GLU A 84 -6.88 7.19 8.90
CA GLU A 84 -6.90 8.41 9.69
C GLU A 84 -5.77 8.35 10.73
N ALA A 85 -4.97 9.41 10.79
CA ALA A 85 -3.95 9.56 11.81
C ALA A 85 -4.62 9.86 13.16
N ILE A 86 -4.48 8.96 14.12
CA ILE A 86 -5.05 9.09 15.48
C ILE A 86 -4.13 9.89 16.43
N ALA A 87 -2.82 9.84 16.22
CA ALA A 87 -1.81 10.61 16.95
C ALA A 87 -0.59 10.86 16.03
N VAL A 88 0.18 11.90 16.34
CA VAL A 88 1.48 12.18 15.69
C VAL A 88 2.44 12.56 16.80
N HIS A 89 3.46 11.75 17.03
CA HIS A 89 4.54 12.01 17.98
C HIS A 89 5.86 12.16 17.23
N THR A 90 6.76 12.96 17.78
CA THR A 90 8.13 13.13 17.27
C THR A 90 9.10 12.73 18.36
N TRP A 91 10.04 11.84 18.03
CA TRP A 91 11.00 11.29 18.98
C TRP A 91 12.42 11.66 18.56
N ALA A 92 13.32 11.82 19.53
CA ALA A 92 14.71 12.17 19.26
C ALA A 92 15.54 10.96 18.79
N THR A 93 15.12 9.74 19.16
CA THR A 93 15.84 8.51 18.81
C THR A 93 14.93 7.46 18.15
N LYS A 94 15.57 6.55 17.40
CA LYS A 94 14.91 5.40 16.77
C LYS A 94 14.31 4.46 17.83
N GLU A 95 15.00 4.26 18.95
CA GLU A 95 14.57 3.39 20.05
C GLU A 95 13.29 3.91 20.70
N GLN A 96 13.20 5.23 20.93
CA GLN A 96 11.97 5.87 21.40
C GLN A 96 10.82 5.69 20.39
N ALA A 97 11.09 5.90 19.10
CA ALA A 97 10.09 5.74 18.05
C ALA A 97 9.57 4.29 17.93
N LEU A 98 10.43 3.30 18.12
CA LEU A 98 10.04 1.88 18.11
C LEU A 98 9.28 1.45 19.37
N ALA A 99 9.53 2.11 20.50
CA ALA A 99 8.84 1.85 21.77
C ALA A 99 7.48 2.56 21.87
N ASP A 100 7.16 3.48 20.95
CA ASP A 100 5.89 4.20 20.92
C ASP A 100 4.73 3.30 20.48
N HIS A 101 4.15 2.59 21.44
CA HIS A 101 2.92 1.83 21.25
C HIS A 101 1.72 2.69 21.66
N TYR A 102 0.83 2.97 20.71
CA TYR A 102 -0.43 3.64 21.01
C TYR A 102 -1.37 2.70 21.77
N PHE A 103 -1.45 2.84 23.08
CA PHE A 103 -2.47 2.18 23.89
C PHE A 103 -3.72 3.06 23.91
N HIS A 104 -4.79 2.62 23.21
CA HIS A 104 -6.10 3.23 23.37
C HIS A 104 -6.49 3.20 24.86
N GLY A 105 -6.55 4.36 25.51
CA GLY A 105 -7.35 4.50 26.72
C GLY A 105 -8.77 4.10 26.37
N LYS A 106 -9.34 3.11 27.10
CA LYS A 106 -10.72 2.62 26.91
C LYS A 106 -11.63 3.81 26.56
N ALA A 107 -12.28 3.76 25.40
CA ALA A 107 -13.38 4.65 25.13
C ALA A 107 -14.43 4.42 26.22
N ARG A 108 -14.47 5.32 27.21
CA ARG A 108 -15.62 5.45 28.10
C ARG A 108 -16.78 5.90 27.24
N ARG A 109 -17.66 4.97 26.88
CA ARG A 109 -19.10 5.19 26.79
C ARG A 109 -19.77 4.04 27.51
#